data_AF-A0A527VHH8-F1
#
_entry.id   AF-A0A527VHH8-F1
#
_cell.length_a   1.000
_cell.length_b   1.000
_cell.length_c   1.000
_cell.angle_alpha   90.00
_cell.angle_beta   90.00
_cell.angle_gamma   90.00
#
_symmetry.space_group_name_H-M   'P 1'
#
loop_
_entity.id
_entity.type
_entity.pdbx_description
1 polymer ?
#
loop_
_entity_poly.entity_id
_entity_poly.type
_entity_poly.pdbx_seq_one_letter_code
_entity_poly.pdbx_strand_id
1 'polypeptide(L)'
;MQRTGHSFPASVLKSIRDRKKPKAKAAPSEATRPAGTLVASYNVHKCVGVDRKFDPERIGRVIREIGPDVIALQEADNRFGDRAGLLDLMRLELETGLVPVPVSGNGKGHGWHGNVLLFKRGIVRNVHQIKLPGLEPRGALVAEIDLDEKRTLRIIAAHLGLLRRSRSEQARVVLEIMNRPDEKPTLLLGDLNEWRLGNRSALNTLHTTFGPAPPAVPTFPSRLPLLSLDRIMANRHGMISTVEAHDTPLSRVASDHLPLIGFVRL
;
A
#
# COMPACT_ATOMS: atom_id res chain seq x y z
N MET A 1 -28.97 -21.57 -28.99
CA MET A 1 -27.95 -20.53 -28.69
C MET A 1 -28.34 -19.83 -27.39
N GLN A 2 -27.81 -20.25 -26.25
CA GLN A 2 -28.06 -19.60 -24.96
C GLN A 2 -26.95 -18.58 -24.70
N ARG A 3 -27.33 -17.31 -24.57
CA ARG A 3 -26.41 -16.23 -24.16
C ARG A 3 -26.15 -16.34 -22.66
N THR A 4 -24.96 -16.76 -22.27
CA THR A 4 -24.49 -16.70 -20.88
C THR A 4 -24.10 -15.26 -20.55
N GLY A 5 -25.04 -14.50 -20.00
CA GLY A 5 -24.75 -13.20 -19.40
C GLY A 5 -23.90 -13.40 -18.15
N HIS A 6 -22.64 -12.94 -18.18
CA HIS A 6 -21.82 -12.83 -16.97
C HIS A 6 -22.41 -11.75 -16.06
N SER A 7 -23.26 -12.18 -15.12
CA SER A 7 -23.75 -11.33 -14.04
C SER A 7 -22.62 -11.01 -13.06
N PHE A 8 -22.45 -9.74 -12.72
CA PHE A 8 -21.47 -9.30 -11.74
C PHE A 8 -21.77 -9.88 -10.35
N PRO A 9 -20.75 -10.22 -9.54
CA PRO A 9 -20.96 -10.73 -8.18
C PRO A 9 -21.80 -9.77 -7.33
N ALA A 10 -22.71 -10.30 -6.52
CA ALA A 10 -23.63 -9.51 -5.67
C ALA A 10 -22.91 -8.48 -4.77
N SER A 11 -21.65 -8.71 -4.41
CA SER A 11 -20.81 -7.77 -3.66
C SER A 11 -20.46 -6.50 -4.44
N VAL A 12 -20.29 -6.60 -5.76
CA VAL A 12 -20.03 -5.45 -6.66
C VAL A 12 -21.31 -4.62 -6.80
N LEU A 13 -22.46 -5.29 -6.96
CA LEU A 13 -23.77 -4.63 -7.03
C LEU A 13 -24.14 -3.91 -5.73
N LYS A 14 -23.77 -4.48 -4.57
CA LYS A 14 -23.95 -3.84 -3.27
C LYS A 14 -23.08 -2.58 -3.11
N SER A 15 -21.81 -2.64 -3.53
CA SER A 15 -20.89 -1.49 -3.55
C SER A 15 -21.42 -0.31 -4.38
N ILE A 16 -22.12 -0.59 -5.48
CA ILE A 16 -22.76 0.44 -6.32
C ILE A 16 -23.97 1.07 -5.63
N ARG A 17 -24.77 0.28 -4.90
CA ARG A 17 -25.99 0.75 -4.21
C ARG A 17 -25.72 1.59 -2.97
N ASP A 18 -24.64 1.31 -2.24
CA ASP A 18 -24.31 2.01 -0.99
C ASP A 18 -23.51 3.32 -1.21
N ARG A 19 -23.34 3.74 -2.47
CA ARG A 19 -22.53 4.91 -2.85
C ARG A 19 -23.21 6.23 -2.46
N LYS A 20 -22.84 6.80 -1.32
CA LYS A 20 -23.03 8.23 -1.04
C LYS A 20 -22.18 9.06 -2.02
N LYS A 21 -22.75 10.13 -2.59
CA LYS A 21 -22.01 11.09 -3.45
C LYS A 21 -20.79 11.64 -2.69
N PRO A 22 -19.61 11.76 -3.31
CA PRO A 22 -18.47 12.41 -2.66
C PRO A 22 -18.81 13.90 -2.50
N LYS A 23 -18.77 14.40 -1.27
CA LYS A 23 -18.69 15.85 -1.03
C LYS A 23 -17.29 16.28 -1.49
N ALA A 24 -17.22 17.32 -2.32
CA ALA A 24 -15.97 17.99 -2.62
C ALA A 24 -15.33 18.46 -1.29
N LYS A 25 -14.19 17.88 -0.91
CA LYS A 25 -13.39 18.42 0.19
C LYS A 25 -12.71 19.68 -0.33
N ALA A 26 -13.01 20.82 0.30
CA ALA A 26 -12.24 22.05 0.14
C ALA A 26 -10.78 21.82 0.55
N ALA A 27 -9.88 22.66 0.04
CA ALA A 27 -8.46 22.63 0.36
C ALA A 27 -8.23 22.55 1.88
N PRO A 28 -7.20 21.84 2.37
CA PRO A 28 -6.97 21.73 3.79
C PRO A 28 -6.56 23.11 4.32
N SER A 29 -7.47 23.76 5.05
CA SER A 29 -7.09 24.66 6.14
C SER A 29 -6.15 23.91 7.09
N GLU A 30 -5.27 24.60 7.82
CA GLU A 30 -4.40 24.10 8.91
C GLU A 30 -5.22 23.51 10.09
N ALA A 31 -6.13 22.59 9.79
CA ALA A 31 -6.83 21.79 10.76
C ALA A 31 -5.81 20.85 11.38
N THR A 32 -5.70 20.95 12.71
CA THR A 32 -4.88 20.09 13.56
C THR A 32 -4.99 18.65 13.08
N ARG A 33 -3.89 18.08 12.56
CA ARG A 33 -3.88 16.69 12.10
C ARG A 33 -4.45 15.80 13.21
N PRO A 34 -5.36 14.87 12.91
CA PRO A 34 -5.82 13.90 13.90
C PRO A 34 -4.61 13.25 14.59
N ALA A 35 -4.66 13.09 15.91
CA ALA A 35 -3.57 12.44 16.63
C ALA A 35 -3.30 11.03 16.07
N GLY A 36 -2.08 10.81 15.60
CA GLY A 36 -1.60 9.55 15.02
C GLY A 36 -0.61 9.75 13.87
N THR A 37 -0.02 8.64 13.42
CA THR A 37 0.86 8.57 12.24
C THR A 37 0.00 8.32 11.01
N LEU A 38 0.02 9.22 10.02
CA LEU A 38 -0.65 9.02 8.74
C LEU A 38 0.17 8.05 7.87
N VAL A 39 -0.37 6.87 7.61
CA VAL A 39 0.24 5.86 6.75
C VAL A 39 -0.49 5.75 5.42
N ALA A 40 0.24 5.42 4.36
CA ALA A 40 -0.31 5.24 3.03
C ALA A 40 0.28 4.01 2.31
N SER A 41 -0.50 3.44 1.40
CA SER A 41 -0.04 2.48 0.39
C SER A 41 -0.44 2.98 -0.99
N TYR A 42 0.48 2.92 -1.95
CA TYR A 42 0.20 3.38 -3.31
C TYR A 42 0.97 2.60 -4.38
N ASN A 43 0.24 1.83 -5.20
CA ASN A 43 0.79 1.31 -6.44
C ASN A 43 0.88 2.45 -7.46
N VAL A 44 2.10 2.86 -7.83
CA VAL A 44 2.35 4.03 -8.69
C VAL A 44 2.31 3.69 -10.18
N HIS A 45 2.04 2.43 -10.54
CA HIS A 45 1.96 1.96 -11.92
C HIS A 45 3.14 2.39 -12.79
N LYS A 46 4.37 2.29 -12.24
CA LYS A 46 5.60 2.74 -12.90
C LYS A 46 5.58 4.21 -13.30
N CYS A 47 4.87 5.03 -12.53
CA CYS A 47 4.61 6.45 -12.81
C CYS A 47 3.90 6.70 -14.16
N VAL A 48 3.22 5.68 -14.70
CA VAL A 48 2.41 5.81 -15.92
C VAL A 48 0.96 5.96 -15.53
N GLY A 49 0.35 7.08 -15.92
CA GLY A 49 -1.06 7.33 -15.60
C GLY A 49 -2.02 6.58 -16.50
N VAL A 50 -3.32 6.69 -16.20
CA VAL A 50 -4.40 6.13 -17.04
C VAL A 50 -4.48 6.80 -18.42
N ASP A 51 -3.83 7.95 -18.57
CA ASP A 51 -3.59 8.68 -19.83
C ASP A 51 -2.37 8.14 -20.61
N ARG A 52 -1.72 7.10 -20.11
CA ARG A 52 -0.52 6.44 -20.66
C ARG A 52 0.73 7.32 -20.69
N LYS A 53 0.74 8.44 -19.98
CA LYS A 53 1.92 9.31 -19.87
C LYS A 53 2.77 8.89 -18.68
N PHE A 54 4.07 8.74 -18.89
CA PHE A 54 5.05 8.60 -17.82
C PHE A 54 5.31 9.97 -17.21
N ASP A 55 4.98 10.16 -15.94
CA ASP A 55 5.15 11.41 -15.19
C ASP A 55 5.39 11.09 -13.69
N PRO A 56 6.66 10.91 -13.27
CA PRO A 56 7.03 10.73 -11.86
C PRO A 56 6.70 11.92 -10.96
N GLU A 57 6.75 13.14 -11.52
CA GLU A 57 6.42 14.35 -10.75
C GLU A 57 4.94 14.37 -10.39
N ARG A 58 4.05 13.86 -11.25
CA ARG A 58 2.63 13.64 -10.94
C ARG A 58 2.43 12.72 -9.75
N ILE A 59 3.22 11.66 -9.62
CA ILE A 59 3.20 10.80 -8.43
C ILE A 59 3.67 11.59 -7.20
N GLY A 60 4.75 12.35 -7.31
CA GLY A 60 5.23 13.25 -6.25
C GLY A 60 4.16 14.25 -5.80
N ARG A 61 3.39 14.84 -6.74
CA ARG A 61 2.25 15.72 -6.43
C ARG A 61 1.14 14.98 -5.65
N VAL A 62 0.80 13.73 -5.99
CA VAL A 62 -0.17 12.93 -5.21
C VAL A 62 0.37 12.63 -3.80
N ILE A 63 1.66 12.29 -3.67
CA ILE A 63 2.28 12.07 -2.35
C ILE A 63 2.21 13.35 -1.50
N ARG A 64 2.41 14.52 -2.12
CA ARG A 64 2.22 15.83 -1.47
C ARG A 64 0.78 16.10 -1.06
N GLU A 65 -0.20 15.80 -1.91
CA GLU A 65 -1.63 15.94 -1.57
C GLU A 65 -2.01 15.09 -0.34
N ILE A 66 -1.44 13.89 -0.21
CA ILE A 66 -1.64 13.02 0.95
C ILE A 66 -0.91 13.56 2.18
N GLY A 67 0.35 13.98 2.00
CA GLY A 67 1.25 14.40 3.08
C GLY A 67 1.52 13.32 4.16
N PRO A 68 1.84 12.06 3.79
CA PRO A 68 1.95 10.97 4.75
C PRO A 68 3.16 11.14 5.67
N ASP A 69 3.13 10.42 6.79
CA ASP A 69 4.27 10.24 7.68
C ASP A 69 5.03 8.95 7.35
N VAL A 70 4.33 7.94 6.82
CA VAL A 70 4.91 6.74 6.21
C VAL A 70 4.13 6.37 4.95
N ILE A 71 4.81 6.00 3.87
CA ILE A 71 4.17 5.51 2.66
C ILE A 71 4.91 4.32 2.04
N ALA A 72 4.17 3.25 1.74
CA ALA A 72 4.63 2.11 0.97
C ALA A 72 4.23 2.28 -0.50
N LEU A 73 5.20 2.40 -1.40
CA LEU A 73 5.00 2.49 -2.84
C LEU A 73 5.25 1.13 -3.49
N GLN A 74 4.40 0.77 -4.45
CA GLN A 74 4.58 -0.43 -5.28
C GLN A 74 4.76 -0.04 -6.75
N GLU A 75 5.56 -0.82 -7.48
CA GLU A 75 5.94 -0.53 -8.88
C GLU A 75 6.71 0.80 -9.06
N ALA A 76 7.48 1.19 -8.04
CA ALA A 76 8.29 2.41 -8.08
C ALA A 76 9.65 2.24 -8.79
N ASP A 77 9.97 1.02 -9.24
CA ASP A 77 11.19 0.69 -9.98
C ASP A 77 10.83 0.06 -11.33
N ASN A 78 11.75 0.18 -12.30
CA ASN A 78 11.67 -0.60 -13.53
C ASN A 78 11.73 -2.11 -13.25
N ARG A 79 10.87 -2.89 -13.92
CA ARG A 79 10.87 -4.35 -13.79
C ARG A 79 11.95 -5.03 -14.64
N PHE A 80 12.44 -4.36 -15.69
CA PHE A 80 13.41 -4.89 -16.66
C PHE A 80 14.71 -4.06 -16.64
N GLY A 81 15.81 -4.67 -17.10
CA GLY A 81 17.13 -4.03 -17.09
C GLY A 81 17.68 -3.80 -15.68
N ASP A 82 18.37 -2.68 -15.49
CA ASP A 82 19.05 -2.28 -14.23
C ASP A 82 18.11 -2.03 -13.03
N ARG A 83 16.79 -2.20 -13.23
CA ARG A 83 15.73 -1.90 -12.25
C ARG A 83 15.84 -0.49 -11.66
N ALA A 84 16.20 0.48 -12.50
CA ALA A 84 16.35 1.86 -12.08
C ALA A 84 15.07 2.36 -11.42
N GLY A 85 15.26 3.07 -10.31
CA GLY A 85 14.19 3.75 -9.61
C GLY A 85 13.57 4.86 -10.47
N LEU A 86 12.26 5.02 -10.35
CA LEU A 86 11.48 5.89 -11.24
C LEU A 86 11.21 7.28 -10.67
N LEU A 87 11.49 7.50 -9.39
CA LEU A 87 11.14 8.72 -8.66
C LEU A 87 12.40 9.52 -8.34
N ASP A 88 12.31 10.85 -8.37
CA ASP A 88 13.37 11.68 -7.80
C ASP A 88 13.22 11.72 -6.28
N LEU A 89 13.86 10.77 -5.58
CA LEU A 89 13.76 10.66 -4.12
C LEU A 89 14.40 11.85 -3.40
N MET A 90 15.45 12.47 -3.95
CA MET A 90 16.06 13.65 -3.34
C MET A 90 15.10 14.83 -3.39
N ARG A 91 14.45 15.06 -4.54
CA ARG A 91 13.43 16.09 -4.65
C ARG A 91 12.22 15.79 -3.78
N LEU A 92 11.79 14.52 -3.70
CA LEU A 92 10.68 14.13 -2.83
C LEU A 92 11.00 14.38 -1.36
N GLU A 93 12.22 14.08 -0.92
CA GLU A 93 12.71 14.40 0.43
C GLU A 93 12.67 15.90 0.70
N LEU A 94 13.21 16.72 -0.21
CA LEU A 94 13.19 18.18 -0.06
C LEU A 94 11.77 18.76 0.01
N GLU A 95 10.84 18.23 -0.81
CA GLU A 95 9.47 18.75 -0.89
C GLU A 95 8.54 18.22 0.21
N THR A 96 8.85 17.05 0.81
CA THR A 96 7.91 16.35 1.71
C THR A 96 8.50 15.94 3.04
N GLY A 97 9.82 15.92 3.19
CA GLY A 97 10.54 15.34 4.32
C GLY A 97 10.53 13.82 4.37
N LEU A 98 10.01 13.13 3.35
CA LEU A 98 10.01 11.67 3.28
C LEU A 98 11.37 11.16 2.79
N VAL A 99 12.01 10.34 3.61
CA VAL A 99 13.27 9.66 3.27
C VAL A 99 13.02 8.17 3.02
N PRO A 100 13.78 7.52 2.11
CA PRO A 100 13.65 6.10 1.88
C PRO A 100 14.24 5.26 3.01
N VAL A 101 13.59 4.14 3.32
CA VAL A 101 14.22 3.06 4.09
C VAL A 101 15.35 2.48 3.25
N PRO A 102 16.58 2.40 3.79
CA PRO A 102 17.73 1.90 3.03
C PRO A 102 17.56 0.41 2.73
N VAL A 103 17.80 0.02 1.47
CA VAL A 103 17.83 -1.36 1.01
C VAL A 103 19.23 -1.73 0.53
N SER A 104 19.66 -2.96 0.80
CA SER A 104 20.95 -3.50 0.40
C SER A 104 20.87 -4.10 -1.01
N GLY A 105 21.86 -3.82 -1.86
CA GLY A 105 22.00 -4.41 -3.19
C GLY A 105 22.67 -3.48 -4.20
N ASN A 106 23.22 -4.06 -5.27
CA ASN A 106 24.03 -3.35 -6.27
C ASN A 106 23.21 -2.75 -7.44
N GLY A 107 21.89 -2.59 -7.28
CA GLY A 107 20.99 -2.11 -8.33
C GLY A 107 20.75 -0.61 -8.25
N LYS A 108 20.36 0.02 -9.37
CA LYS A 108 19.94 1.45 -9.41
C LYS A 108 18.49 1.65 -8.92
N GLY A 109 17.87 0.61 -8.36
CA GLY A 109 16.51 0.65 -7.85
C GLY A 109 16.40 1.36 -6.52
N HIS A 110 15.26 2.00 -6.28
CA HIS A 110 14.97 2.64 -5.00
C HIS A 110 14.56 1.63 -3.93
N GLY A 111 14.10 0.45 -4.34
CA GLY A 111 13.43 -0.48 -3.45
C GLY A 111 13.78 -1.94 -3.68
N TRP A 112 12.96 -2.79 -3.08
CA TRP A 112 13.08 -4.24 -3.16
C TRP A 112 11.91 -4.84 -3.94
N HIS A 113 12.21 -5.38 -5.12
CA HIS A 113 11.20 -5.90 -6.05
C HIS A 113 10.07 -4.89 -6.36
N GLY A 114 10.44 -3.60 -6.51
CA GLY A 114 9.51 -2.51 -6.78
C GLY A 114 8.73 -2.01 -5.56
N ASN A 115 9.05 -2.49 -4.36
CA ASN A 115 8.53 -1.91 -3.11
C ASN A 115 9.51 -0.88 -2.57
N VAL A 116 9.04 0.35 -2.39
CA VAL A 116 9.79 1.43 -1.72
C VAL A 116 9.02 1.81 -0.47
N LEU A 117 9.67 1.86 0.68
CA LEU A 117 9.09 2.36 1.92
C LEU A 117 9.73 3.71 2.24
N LEU A 118 8.92 4.74 2.36
CA LEU A 118 9.35 6.09 2.72
C LEU A 118 8.79 6.45 4.10
N PHE A 119 9.54 7.18 4.89
CA PHE A 119 9.12 7.65 6.22
C PHE A 119 9.62 9.07 6.47
N LYS A 120 8.88 9.83 7.28
CA LYS A 120 9.19 11.25 7.56
C LYS A 120 9.94 11.45 8.89
N ARG A 121 9.65 10.62 9.89
CA ARG A 121 10.19 10.74 11.25
C ARG A 121 10.52 9.37 11.82
N GLY A 122 11.52 9.34 12.68
CA GLY A 122 11.96 8.16 13.40
C GLY A 122 13.32 7.65 12.95
N ILE A 123 13.78 6.57 13.58
CA ILE A 123 15.08 5.94 13.29
C ILE A 123 14.82 4.51 12.81
N VAL A 124 15.33 4.19 11.62
CA VAL A 124 15.30 2.82 11.10
C VAL A 124 16.33 1.98 11.85
N ARG A 125 15.88 0.87 12.46
CA ARG A 125 16.73 -0.05 13.22
C ARG A 125 17.09 -1.30 12.43
N ASN A 126 16.07 -1.98 11.94
CA ASN A 126 16.21 -3.26 11.24
C ASN A 126 15.50 -3.17 9.90
N VAL A 127 16.17 -3.64 8.85
CA VAL A 127 15.59 -3.77 7.51
C VAL A 127 15.82 -5.18 6.99
N HIS A 128 14.75 -5.83 6.54
CA HIS A 128 14.82 -7.15 5.92
C HIS A 128 14.15 -7.14 4.55
N GLN A 129 14.91 -7.56 3.55
CA GLN A 129 14.45 -7.76 2.18
C GLN A 129 14.08 -9.21 1.98
N ILE A 130 12.78 -9.49 1.82
CA ILE A 130 12.25 -10.85 1.70
C ILE A 130 11.83 -11.10 0.26
N LYS A 131 12.39 -12.12 -0.38
CA LYS A 131 11.90 -12.60 -1.69
C LYS A 131 10.63 -13.42 -1.47
N LEU A 132 9.55 -13.05 -2.16
CA LEU A 132 8.28 -13.73 -2.04
C LEU A 132 8.16 -14.85 -3.09
N PRO A 133 7.66 -16.05 -2.74
CA PRO A 133 7.56 -17.18 -3.66
C PRO A 133 6.52 -16.90 -4.75
N GLY A 134 6.76 -17.40 -5.96
CA GLY A 134 5.84 -17.25 -7.09
C GLY A 134 6.54 -17.18 -8.43
N LEU A 135 5.76 -17.17 -9.51
CA LEU A 135 6.28 -17.06 -10.88
C LEU A 135 6.80 -15.64 -11.17
N GLU A 136 6.11 -14.64 -10.63
CA GLU A 136 6.52 -13.24 -10.77
C GLU A 136 7.53 -12.88 -9.67
N PRO A 137 8.58 -12.09 -9.97
CA PRO A 137 9.53 -11.63 -8.97
C PRO A 137 8.86 -10.62 -8.04
N ARG A 138 8.34 -11.10 -6.91
CA ARG A 138 7.73 -10.30 -5.84
C ARG A 138 8.61 -10.26 -4.60
N GLY A 139 8.41 -9.25 -3.77
CA GLY A 139 9.13 -9.10 -2.52
C GLY A 139 8.31 -8.38 -1.46
N ALA A 140 8.78 -8.48 -0.22
CA ALA A 140 8.36 -7.67 0.90
C ALA A 140 9.56 -6.97 1.51
N LEU A 141 9.39 -5.71 1.89
CA LEU A 141 10.35 -4.94 2.65
C LEU A 141 9.83 -4.80 4.08
N VAL A 142 10.56 -5.37 5.04
CA VAL A 142 10.25 -5.24 6.46
C VAL A 142 11.18 -4.21 7.06
N ALA A 143 10.63 -3.18 7.69
CA ALA A 143 11.40 -2.16 8.38
C ALA A 143 10.88 -1.95 9.78
N GLU A 144 11.77 -1.73 10.74
CA GLU A 144 11.43 -1.33 12.10
C GLU A 144 11.87 0.11 12.30
N ILE A 145 10.90 0.97 12.62
CA ILE A 145 11.08 2.40 12.77
C ILE A 145 10.74 2.78 14.20
N ASP A 146 11.74 3.26 14.94
CA ASP A 146 11.54 3.86 16.25
C ASP A 146 10.97 5.25 16.04
N LEU A 147 9.70 5.46 16.42
CA LEU A 147 9.06 6.77 16.37
C LEU A 147 9.53 7.67 17.53
N ASP A 148 9.86 7.05 18.67
CA ASP A 148 10.55 7.65 19.81
C ASP A 148 11.21 6.54 20.67
N GLU A 149 11.73 6.91 21.85
CA GLU A 149 12.43 6.01 22.78
C GLU A 149 11.61 4.80 23.25
N LYS A 150 10.27 4.86 23.20
CA LYS A 150 9.38 3.83 23.74
C LYS A 150 8.52 3.15 22.68
N ARG A 151 8.41 3.74 21.48
CA ARG A 151 7.48 3.29 20.44
C ARG A 151 8.21 2.91 19.17
N THR A 152 8.23 1.62 18.87
CA THR A 152 8.71 1.05 17.61
C THR A 152 7.54 0.54 16.78
N LEU A 153 7.54 0.87 15.48
CA LEU A 153 6.58 0.37 14.50
C LEU A 153 7.29 -0.52 13.49
N ARG A 154 6.87 -1.77 13.39
CA ARG A 154 7.27 -2.68 12.30
C ARG A 154 6.34 -2.46 11.11
N ILE A 155 6.91 -2.35 9.92
CA ILE A 155 6.17 -2.12 8.69
C ILE A 155 6.60 -3.16 7.67
N ILE A 156 5.63 -3.89 7.14
CA ILE A 156 5.78 -4.85 6.06
C ILE A 156 5.16 -4.19 4.82
N ALA A 157 6.00 -3.67 3.93
CA ALA A 157 5.57 -3.19 2.61
C ALA A 157 5.65 -4.35 1.61
N ALA A 158 4.53 -4.74 1.00
CA ALA A 158 4.48 -5.91 0.12
C ALA A 158 3.68 -5.66 -1.16
N HIS A 159 4.09 -6.35 -2.23
CA HIS A 159 3.32 -6.42 -3.47
C HIS A 159 3.13 -7.89 -3.84
N LEU A 160 1.92 -8.42 -3.64
CA LEU A 160 1.67 -9.85 -3.88
C LEU A 160 1.43 -10.16 -5.35
N GLY A 161 1.62 -11.42 -5.73
CA GLY A 161 1.48 -11.89 -7.10
C GLY A 161 0.03 -11.95 -7.62
N LEU A 162 -0.13 -12.01 -8.93
CA LEU A 162 -1.45 -12.02 -9.58
C LEU A 162 -2.17 -13.37 -9.46
N LEU A 163 -1.44 -14.48 -9.30
CA LEU A 163 -2.02 -15.81 -9.15
C LEU A 163 -2.45 -16.06 -7.70
N ARG A 164 -3.69 -16.56 -7.51
CA ARG A 164 -4.23 -16.87 -6.16
C ARG A 164 -3.32 -17.81 -5.37
N ARG A 165 -2.79 -18.87 -6.01
CA ARG A 165 -1.87 -19.82 -5.36
C ARG A 165 -0.61 -19.12 -4.86
N SER A 166 0.01 -18.27 -5.70
CA SER A 166 1.16 -17.46 -5.29
C SER A 166 0.82 -16.58 -4.10
N ARG A 167 -0.31 -15.86 -4.11
CA ARG A 167 -0.72 -15.06 -2.94
C ARG A 167 -0.89 -15.87 -1.67
N SER A 168 -1.44 -17.09 -1.75
CA SER A 168 -1.56 -17.96 -0.57
C SER A 168 -0.20 -18.37 -0.01
N GLU A 169 0.78 -18.72 -0.85
CA GLU A 169 2.14 -19.02 -0.38
C GLU A 169 2.82 -17.76 0.20
N GLN A 170 2.66 -16.62 -0.45
CA GLN A 170 3.23 -15.36 0.02
C GLN A 170 2.62 -14.89 1.34
N ALA A 171 1.32 -15.10 1.54
CA ALA A 171 0.65 -14.83 2.80
C ALA A 171 1.21 -15.71 3.94
N ARG A 172 1.61 -16.96 3.66
CA ARG A 172 2.31 -17.80 4.66
C ARG A 172 3.67 -17.24 5.03
N VAL A 173 4.45 -16.76 4.06
CA VAL A 173 5.74 -16.09 4.35
C VAL A 173 5.53 -14.85 5.24
N VAL A 174 4.45 -14.08 5.02
CA VAL A 174 4.11 -12.95 5.91
C VAL A 174 3.80 -13.44 7.33
N LEU A 175 3.10 -14.56 7.51
CA LEU A 175 2.88 -15.16 8.84
C LEU A 175 4.18 -15.64 9.49
N GLU A 176 5.10 -16.21 8.72
CA GLU A 176 6.42 -16.62 9.22
C GLU A 176 7.23 -15.42 9.73
N ILE A 177 7.18 -14.28 9.03
CA ILE A 177 7.79 -13.02 9.49
C ILE A 177 7.21 -12.58 10.84
N MET A 178 5.92 -12.82 11.06
CA MET A 178 5.22 -12.45 12.29
C MET A 178 5.46 -13.39 13.47
N ASN A 179 5.89 -14.64 13.23
CA ASN A 179 6.15 -15.64 14.27
C ASN A 179 7.49 -15.42 15.02
N ARG A 180 8.10 -14.24 14.91
CA ARG A 180 9.35 -13.92 15.61
C ARG A 180 9.07 -13.66 17.10
N PRO A 181 9.99 -14.02 18.01
CA PRO A 181 9.76 -13.94 19.46
C PRO A 181 9.58 -12.51 19.98
N ASP A 182 9.99 -11.49 19.22
CA ASP A 182 9.80 -10.08 19.55
C ASP A 182 8.52 -9.51 18.90
N GLU A 183 7.38 -9.64 19.58
CA GLU A 183 6.14 -9.07 19.09
C GLU A 183 6.18 -7.53 19.13
N LYS A 184 6.00 -6.90 17.97
CA LYS A 184 5.96 -5.45 17.80
C LYS A 184 4.61 -5.00 17.23
N PRO A 185 4.15 -3.76 17.51
CA PRO A 185 3.11 -3.14 16.69
C PRO A 185 3.54 -3.20 15.22
N THR A 186 2.74 -3.87 14.39
CA THR A 186 3.12 -4.21 13.02
C THR A 186 2.01 -3.85 12.03
N LEU A 187 2.38 -3.13 10.98
CA LEU A 187 1.53 -2.84 9.83
C LEU A 187 1.94 -3.68 8.62
N LEU A 188 0.95 -4.23 7.91
CA LEU A 188 1.11 -4.72 6.55
C LEU A 188 0.45 -3.73 5.59
N LEU A 189 1.24 -3.16 4.68
CA LEU A 189 0.82 -2.14 3.71
C LEU A 189 1.16 -2.63 2.31
N GLY A 190 0.24 -2.51 1.35
CA GLY A 190 0.57 -2.80 -0.04
C GLY A 190 -0.59 -3.15 -0.96
N ASP A 191 -0.27 -3.26 -2.25
CA ASP A 191 -1.09 -3.94 -3.25
C ASP A 191 -1.00 -5.46 -3.04
N LEU A 192 -2.02 -6.02 -2.40
CA LEU A 192 -2.08 -7.45 -2.11
C LEU A 192 -2.78 -8.25 -3.22
N ASN A 193 -3.19 -7.61 -4.32
CA ASN A 193 -3.83 -8.24 -5.47
C ASN A 193 -5.03 -9.15 -5.13
N GLU A 194 -5.74 -8.83 -4.04
CA GLU A 194 -6.83 -9.68 -3.53
C GLU A 194 -8.05 -8.85 -3.14
N TRP A 195 -9.08 -8.91 -3.97
CA TRP A 195 -10.35 -8.21 -3.80
C TRP A 195 -11.42 -9.10 -3.15
N ARG A 196 -11.22 -10.42 -3.09
CA ARG A 196 -12.18 -11.32 -2.47
C ARG A 196 -12.08 -11.24 -0.94
N LEU A 197 -13.21 -11.46 -0.29
CA LEU A 197 -13.36 -11.47 1.16
C LEU A 197 -13.70 -12.88 1.67
N GLY A 198 -13.46 -13.10 2.97
CA GLY A 198 -13.69 -14.37 3.67
C GLY A 198 -12.91 -15.54 3.07
N ASN A 199 -13.49 -16.74 3.15
CA ASN A 199 -12.83 -18.01 2.78
C ASN A 199 -12.33 -18.10 1.33
N ARG A 200 -12.83 -17.25 0.43
CA ARG A 200 -12.38 -17.20 -0.97
C ARG A 200 -11.09 -16.39 -1.15
N SER A 201 -10.78 -15.51 -0.20
CA SER A 201 -9.61 -14.65 -0.20
C SER A 201 -8.34 -15.44 0.05
N ALA A 202 -7.28 -15.17 -0.71
CA ALA A 202 -5.94 -15.68 -0.38
C ALA A 202 -5.38 -15.06 0.90
N LEU A 203 -5.90 -13.90 1.31
CA LEU A 203 -5.50 -13.22 2.54
C LEU A 203 -6.23 -13.74 3.78
N ASN A 204 -7.18 -14.67 3.62
CA ASN A 204 -7.96 -15.17 4.75
C ASN A 204 -7.06 -15.72 5.85
N THR A 205 -5.93 -16.36 5.53
CA THR A 205 -4.98 -16.87 6.53
C THR A 205 -4.32 -15.79 7.37
N LEU A 206 -4.23 -14.54 6.88
CA LEU A 206 -3.64 -13.43 7.63
C LEU A 206 -4.50 -12.98 8.82
N HIS A 207 -5.78 -13.38 8.86
CA HIS A 207 -6.69 -12.93 9.92
C HIS A 207 -6.28 -13.39 11.32
N THR A 208 -5.56 -14.51 11.41
CA THR A 208 -5.09 -15.06 12.69
C THR A 208 -4.08 -14.15 13.37
N THR A 209 -3.39 -13.31 12.60
CA THR A 209 -2.32 -12.45 13.08
C THR A 209 -2.67 -10.96 12.99
N PHE A 210 -3.40 -10.56 11.94
CA PHE A 210 -3.78 -9.17 11.70
C PHE A 210 -5.24 -8.85 12.04
N GLY A 211 -5.93 -9.79 12.72
CA GLY A 211 -7.35 -9.67 13.02
C GLY A 211 -8.23 -9.71 11.76
N PRO A 212 -9.53 -9.40 11.87
CA PRO A 212 -10.41 -9.32 10.72
C PRO A 212 -9.84 -8.32 9.71
N ALA A 213 -9.89 -8.68 8.42
CA ALA A 213 -9.44 -7.79 7.36
C ALA A 213 -10.15 -6.42 7.50
N PRO A 214 -9.42 -5.30 7.31
CA PRO A 214 -10.01 -3.96 7.37
C PRO A 214 -11.17 -3.84 6.36
N PRO A 215 -12.05 -2.83 6.52
CA PRO A 215 -13.06 -2.52 5.51
C PRO A 215 -12.44 -2.55 4.11
N ALA A 216 -13.08 -3.27 3.19
CA ALA A 216 -12.62 -3.42 1.82
C ALA A 216 -12.85 -2.10 1.06
N VAL A 217 -11.87 -1.20 1.11
CA VAL A 217 -11.92 0.10 0.43
C VAL A 217 -11.51 -0.09 -1.03
N PRO A 218 -12.40 0.21 -2.01
CA PRO A 218 -12.06 0.11 -3.42
C PRO A 218 -11.03 1.17 -3.82
N THR A 219 -9.96 0.72 -4.47
CA THR A 219 -8.86 1.57 -4.97
C THR A 219 -8.61 1.37 -6.47
N PHE A 220 -9.13 0.29 -7.05
CA PHE A 220 -8.90 -0.08 -8.45
C PHE A 220 -10.22 -0.35 -9.21
N PRO A 221 -10.33 0.01 -10.49
CA PRO A 221 -9.47 0.95 -11.20
C PRO A 221 -9.70 2.38 -10.70
N SER A 222 -8.68 3.23 -10.72
CA SER A 222 -8.70 4.57 -10.11
C SER A 222 -9.82 5.48 -10.63
N ARG A 223 -10.16 5.40 -11.93
CA ARG A 223 -11.25 6.19 -12.54
C ARG A 223 -12.65 5.79 -12.07
N LEU A 224 -12.83 4.54 -11.64
CA LEU A 224 -14.08 4.01 -11.12
C LEU A 224 -13.74 2.90 -10.11
N PRO A 225 -13.40 3.26 -8.86
CA PRO A 225 -12.92 2.29 -7.88
C PRO A 225 -14.00 1.28 -7.53
N LEU A 226 -13.73 -0.01 -7.77
CA LEU A 226 -14.67 -1.13 -7.57
C LEU A 226 -14.05 -2.29 -6.81
N LEU A 227 -12.74 -2.48 -6.93
CA LEU A 227 -11.97 -3.55 -6.34
C LEU A 227 -11.04 -3.00 -5.28
N SER A 228 -11.03 -3.62 -4.10
CA SER A 228 -10.07 -3.36 -3.04
C SER A 228 -8.88 -4.29 -3.27
N LEU A 229 -7.83 -3.84 -3.96
CA LEU A 229 -6.60 -4.64 -4.12
C LEU A 229 -5.58 -4.30 -3.04
N ASP A 230 -5.50 -3.02 -2.70
CA ASP A 230 -4.63 -2.48 -1.67
C ASP A 230 -5.17 -2.74 -0.25
N ARG A 231 -4.29 -2.98 0.72
CA ARG A 231 -4.65 -3.18 2.13
C ARG A 231 -3.71 -2.45 3.08
N ILE A 232 -4.27 -2.05 4.22
CA ILE A 232 -3.57 -1.61 5.43
C ILE A 232 -4.08 -2.48 6.57
N MET A 233 -3.26 -3.40 7.07
CA MET A 233 -3.63 -4.33 8.15
C MET A 233 -2.72 -4.13 9.37
N ALA A 234 -3.22 -4.41 10.57
CA ALA A 234 -2.49 -4.25 11.84
C ALA A 234 -2.60 -5.50 12.69
N ASN A 235 -1.52 -5.91 13.36
CA ASN A 235 -1.55 -7.05 14.28
C ASN A 235 -2.19 -6.74 15.64
N ARG A 236 -2.41 -5.45 15.96
CA ARG A 236 -3.05 -5.02 17.21
C ARG A 236 -4.39 -4.38 16.93
N HIS A 237 -5.40 -4.79 17.70
CA HIS A 237 -6.75 -4.21 17.63
C HIS A 237 -6.72 -2.71 17.98
N GLY A 238 -7.48 -1.91 17.25
CA GLY A 238 -7.59 -0.46 17.48
C GLY A 238 -6.38 0.37 17.02
N MET A 239 -5.31 -0.27 16.51
CA MET A 239 -4.10 0.42 16.05
C MET A 239 -4.36 1.25 14.77
N ILE A 240 -5.24 0.76 13.89
CA ILE A 240 -5.71 1.51 12.72
C ILE A 240 -7.10 2.04 13.02
N SER A 241 -7.29 3.33 12.78
CA SER A 241 -8.61 3.97 12.88
C SER A 241 -9.44 3.75 11.61
N THR A 242 -9.65 4.78 10.80
CA THR A 242 -10.37 4.70 9.52
C THR A 242 -9.37 4.59 8.37
N VAL A 243 -9.66 3.67 7.44
CA VAL A 243 -8.95 3.55 6.16
C VAL A 243 -9.84 4.13 5.07
N GLU A 244 -9.28 4.99 4.22
CA GLU A 244 -10.00 5.61 3.08
C GLU A 244 -9.11 5.67 1.84
N ALA A 245 -9.75 5.73 0.66
CA ALA A 245 -9.04 5.99 -0.58
C ALA A 245 -8.82 7.50 -0.72
N HIS A 246 -7.61 7.91 -1.07
CA HIS A 246 -7.31 9.29 -1.46
C HIS A 246 -7.81 9.53 -2.89
N ASP A 247 -9.11 9.82 -3.01
CA ASP A 247 -9.83 9.97 -4.28
C ASP A 247 -9.92 11.45 -4.71
N THR A 248 -8.88 11.94 -5.38
CA THR A 248 -8.77 13.31 -5.91
C THR A 248 -8.76 13.29 -7.45
N PRO A 249 -9.08 14.41 -8.12
CA PRO A 249 -8.93 14.49 -9.58
C PRO A 249 -7.54 14.09 -10.07
N LEU A 250 -6.48 14.43 -9.30
CA LEU A 250 -5.12 14.07 -9.62
C LEU A 250 -4.88 12.56 -9.46
N SER A 251 -5.23 11.97 -8.31
CA SER A 251 -4.97 10.56 -8.04
C SER A 251 -5.73 9.62 -8.99
N ARG A 252 -6.90 10.02 -9.48
CA ARG A 252 -7.67 9.31 -10.52
C ARG A 252 -6.98 9.19 -11.88
N VAL A 253 -6.02 10.07 -12.17
CA VAL A 253 -5.29 10.07 -13.45
C VAL A 253 -3.86 9.55 -13.27
N ALA A 254 -3.27 9.77 -12.10
CA ALA A 254 -1.87 9.55 -11.81
C ALA A 254 -1.41 8.07 -11.88
N SER A 255 -2.28 7.14 -11.50
CA SER A 255 -2.07 5.70 -11.53
C SER A 255 -3.40 4.99 -11.82
N ASP A 256 -3.37 3.70 -12.17
CA ASP A 256 -4.55 2.85 -12.23
C ASP A 256 -5.08 2.44 -10.84
N HIS A 257 -4.33 2.71 -9.77
CA HIS A 257 -4.77 2.62 -8.39
C HIS A 257 -4.99 3.99 -7.76
N LEU A 258 -5.93 4.09 -6.81
CA LEU A 258 -5.97 5.18 -5.83
C LEU A 258 -5.06 4.85 -4.64
N PRO A 259 -4.38 5.84 -4.04
CA PRO A 259 -3.68 5.65 -2.78
C PRO A 259 -4.67 5.27 -1.67
N LEU A 260 -4.28 4.30 -0.84
CA LEU A 260 -5.01 3.92 0.36
C LEU A 260 -4.34 4.57 1.58
N ILE A 261 -5.09 5.28 2.42
CA ILE A 261 -4.57 6.01 3.58
C ILE A 261 -5.26 5.57 4.87
N GLY A 262 -4.56 5.69 5.99
CA GLY A 262 -5.14 5.46 7.32
C GLY A 262 -4.30 6.09 8.43
N PHE A 263 -4.93 6.35 9.58
CA PHE A 263 -4.22 6.85 10.76
C PHE A 263 -3.93 5.73 11.74
N VAL A 264 -2.69 5.69 12.20
CA VAL A 264 -2.15 4.69 13.12
C VAL A 264 -1.87 5.31 14.48
N ARG A 265 -2.28 4.62 15.54
CA ARG A 265 -2.04 5.00 16.93
C ARG A 265 -1.29 3.87 17.63
N LEU A 266 -0.12 4.19 18.18
CA LEU A 266 0.74 3.26 18.93
C LEU A 266 0.64 3.50 20.42
#